data_AF-A0A522UIA9-F1
#
_entry.id   AF-A0A522UIA9-F1
#
_cell.length_a   1.000
_cell.length_b   1.000
_cell.length_c   1.000
_cell.angle_alpha   90.00
_cell.angle_beta   90.00
_cell.angle_gamma   90.00
#
_symmetry.space_group_name_H-M   'P 1'
#
loop_
_entity.id
_entity.type
_entity.pdbx_description
1 polymer ?
#
loop_
_entity_poly.entity_id
_entity_poly.type
_entity_poly.pdbx_seq_one_letter_code
_entity_poly.pdbx_strand_id
1 'polypeptide(L)'
;MFEQFNEIMHVLARLGYHTNSQSIEFRDSGLTLHRLWKTTVGSEDILLVALLLAQQPVHRRMLRAAKLTKWGATKIRVVQPADLITLKQARNSAADQVDIQTLKHAHKK
;
A
#
# COMPACT_ATOMS: atom_id res chain seq x y z
N MET A 1 0.27 -9.34 14.04
CA MET A 1 -0.25 -8.23 13.19
C MET A 1 -0.12 -6.90 13.91
N PHE A 2 -0.60 -6.79 15.16
CA PHE A 2 -0.42 -5.59 15.98
C PHE A 2 1.06 -5.26 16.29
N GLU A 3 1.87 -6.28 16.59
CA GLU A 3 3.32 -6.10 16.82
C GLU A 3 4.07 -5.58 15.59
N GLN A 4 3.79 -6.15 14.40
CA GLN A 4 4.37 -5.67 13.13
C GLN A 4 3.97 -4.23 12.81
N PHE A 5 2.73 -3.84 13.14
CA PHE A 5 2.30 -2.47 12.95
C PHE A 5 3.10 -1.50 13.82
N ASN A 6 3.27 -1.79 15.12
CA ASN A 6 4.06 -0.95 16.02
C ASN A 6 5.52 -0.83 15.59
N GLU A 7 6.12 -1.92 15.12
CA GLU A 7 7.49 -1.91 14.59
C GLU A 7 7.59 -1.01 13.35
N ILE A 8 6.67 -1.14 12.39
CA ILE A 8 6.62 -0.29 11.19
C ILE A 8 6.46 1.18 11.58
N MET A 9 5.56 1.49 12.52
CA MET A 9 5.36 2.85 13.00
C MET A 9 6.61 3.43 13.65
N HIS A 10 7.33 2.63 14.44
CA HIS A 10 8.59 3.03 15.05
C HIS A 10 9.68 3.32 14.01
N VAL A 11 9.80 2.46 12.98
CA VAL A 11 10.73 2.68 11.86
C VAL A 11 10.38 3.97 11.10
N LEU A 12 9.10 4.18 10.78
CA LEU A 12 8.66 5.38 10.05
C LEU A 12 8.89 6.65 10.87
N ALA A 13 8.64 6.63 12.18
CA ALA A 13 8.93 7.75 13.07
C ALA A 13 10.42 8.13 13.06
N ARG A 14 11.32 7.13 13.11
CA ARG A 14 12.77 7.35 13.00
C ARG A 14 13.19 7.92 11.64
N LEU A 15 12.39 7.70 10.59
CA LEU A 15 12.59 8.28 9.26
C LEU A 15 11.96 9.67 9.10
N GLY A 16 11.47 10.27 10.20
CA GLY A 16 10.87 11.60 10.23
C GLY A 16 9.41 11.64 9.79
N TYR A 17 8.73 10.50 9.71
CA TYR A 17 7.29 10.47 9.44
C TYR A 17 6.47 10.73 10.70
N HIS A 18 5.45 11.54 10.55
CA HIS A 18 4.47 11.87 11.57
C HIS A 18 3.12 11.24 11.22
N THR A 19 2.36 10.85 12.23
CA THR A 19 0.97 10.45 12.09
C THR A 19 0.07 11.61 12.53
N ASN A 20 -0.80 12.10 11.65
CA ASN A 20 -1.75 13.18 11.99
C ASN A 20 -3.21 12.75 11.88
N SER A 21 -3.49 11.53 11.44
CA SER A 21 -4.84 11.13 11.05
C SER A 21 -5.30 9.91 11.83
N GLN A 22 -6.52 9.99 12.37
CA GLN A 22 -7.26 8.83 12.81
C GLN A 22 -7.29 7.80 11.67
N SER A 23 -7.19 6.53 12.02
CA SER A 23 -7.26 5.45 11.03
C SER A 23 -8.62 5.44 10.34
N ILE A 24 -8.63 5.18 9.04
CA ILE A 24 -9.86 5.02 8.27
C ILE A 24 -10.14 3.53 8.11
N GLU A 25 -11.27 3.07 8.62
CA GLU A 25 -11.73 1.69 8.43
C GLU A 25 -12.64 1.58 7.21
N PHE A 26 -12.29 0.70 6.29
CA PHE A 26 -13.12 0.32 5.15
C PHE A 26 -13.90 -0.95 5.50
N ARG A 27 -15.09 -0.78 6.09
CA ARG A 27 -15.90 -1.89 6.63
C ARG A 27 -16.11 -3.03 5.62
N ASP A 28 -16.42 -2.70 4.36
CA ASP A 28 -16.74 -3.69 3.33
C ASP A 28 -15.51 -4.49 2.85
N SER A 29 -14.30 -3.97 3.03
CA SER A 29 -13.06 -4.66 2.61
C SER A 29 -12.24 -5.22 3.78
N GLY A 30 -12.59 -4.90 5.04
CA GLY A 30 -11.77 -5.29 6.19
C GLY A 30 -10.35 -4.73 6.11
N LEU A 31 -10.21 -3.50 5.61
CA LEU A 31 -8.95 -2.76 5.53
C LEU A 31 -8.96 -1.59 6.50
N THR A 32 -7.83 -1.35 7.15
CA THR A 32 -7.61 -0.15 7.98
C THR A 32 -6.46 0.66 7.40
N LEU A 33 -6.70 1.94 7.11
CA LEU A 33 -5.71 2.84 6.54
C LEU A 33 -5.16 3.80 7.60
N HIS A 34 -3.84 3.79 7.75
CA HIS A 34 -3.09 4.82 8.47
C HIS A 34 -2.30 5.65 7.47
N ARG A 35 -2.45 6.98 7.52
CA ARG A 35 -1.64 7.88 6.72
C ARG A 35 -0.58 8.53 7.59
N LEU A 36 0.66 8.47 7.10
CA LEU A 36 1.80 9.15 7.68
C LEU A 36 2.35 10.13 6.66
N TRP A 37 2.93 11.22 7.14
CA TRP A 37 3.49 12.24 6.29
C TRP A 37 4.83 12.73 6.83
N LYS A 38 5.69 13.22 5.95
CA LYS A 38 6.89 13.97 6.32
C LYS A 38 7.10 15.11 5.34
N THR A 39 7.69 16.19 5.80
CA THR A 39 8.20 17.25 4.93
C THR A 39 9.59 16.90 4.44
N THR A 40 9.93 17.37 3.25
CA THR A 40 11.29 17.27 2.73
C THR A 40 12.05 18.52 3.12
N VAL A 41 13.25 18.37 3.70
CA VAL A 41 14.05 19.54 4.14
C VAL A 41 14.36 20.43 2.93
N GLY A 42 14.00 21.71 3.01
CA GLY A 42 14.22 22.68 1.94
C GLY A 42 13.21 22.60 0.79
N SER A 43 12.11 21.83 0.93
CA SER A 43 10.99 21.83 -0.01
C SER A 43 9.65 21.98 0.74
N GLU A 44 8.67 22.58 0.08
CA GLU A 44 7.27 22.60 0.53
C GLU A 44 6.56 21.25 0.27
N ASP A 45 7.23 20.30 -0.37
CA ASP A 45 6.68 19.00 -0.70
C ASP A 45 6.45 18.12 0.54
N ILE A 46 5.24 17.55 0.60
CA ILE A 46 4.85 16.57 1.61
C ILE A 46 4.88 15.17 1.00
N LEU A 47 5.69 14.29 1.58
CA LEU A 47 5.70 12.88 1.26
C LEU A 47 4.69 12.15 2.13
N LEU A 48 3.78 11.41 1.50
CA LEU A 48 2.74 10.64 2.17
C LEU A 48 2.98 9.14 2.02
N VAL A 49 2.85 8.41 3.12
CA VAL A 49 2.84 6.95 3.17
C VAL A 49 1.47 6.49 3.65
N ALA A 50 0.80 5.69 2.81
CA ALA A 50 -0.46 5.04 3.14
C ALA A 50 -0.18 3.59 3.57
N LEU A 51 -0.36 3.29 4.86
CA LEU A 51 -0.30 1.93 5.38
C LEU A 51 -1.71 1.34 5.40
N LEU A 52 -1.97 0.36 4.52
CA LEU A 52 -3.19 -0.43 4.57
C LEU A 52 -2.94 -1.74 5.33
N LEU A 53 -3.61 -1.90 6.46
CA LEU A 53 -3.63 -3.11 7.25
C LEU A 53 -4.72 -4.04 6.75
N ALA A 54 -4.29 -5.22 6.34
CA ALA A 54 -5.13 -6.25 5.76
C ALA A 54 -5.66 -7.21 6.84
N GLN A 55 -6.98 -7.25 7.05
CA GLN A 55 -7.57 -8.13 8.06
C GLN A 55 -8.08 -9.46 7.47
N GLN A 56 -8.39 -9.51 6.16
CA GLN A 56 -8.96 -10.68 5.51
C GLN A 56 -7.91 -11.72 5.03
N PRO A 57 -8.23 -13.03 5.00
CA PRO A 57 -7.34 -14.08 4.53
C PRO A 57 -6.84 -13.91 3.08
N VAL A 58 -7.69 -13.37 2.21
CA VAL A 58 -7.37 -13.11 0.80
C VAL A 58 -6.18 -12.16 0.66
N HIS A 59 -6.15 -11.09 1.45
CA HIS A 59 -5.05 -10.13 1.44
C HIS A 59 -3.74 -10.74 1.95
N ARG A 60 -3.79 -11.61 2.97
CA ARG A 60 -2.60 -12.33 3.45
C ARG A 60 -2.03 -13.26 2.38
N ARG A 61 -2.90 -13.91 1.58
CA ARG A 61 -2.49 -14.73 0.44
C ARG A 61 -1.76 -13.87 -0.60
N MET A 62 -2.32 -12.72 -0.97
CA MET A 62 -1.71 -11.77 -1.93
C MET A 62 -0.33 -11.29 -1.45
N LEU A 63 -0.21 -10.92 -0.18
CA LEU A 63 1.07 -10.47 0.40
C LEU A 63 2.13 -11.57 0.44
N ARG A 64 1.74 -12.84 0.66
CA ARG A 64 2.67 -13.98 0.58
C ARG A 64 3.08 -14.32 -0.86
N ALA A 65 2.19 -14.11 -1.82
CA ALA A 65 2.46 -14.33 -3.24
C ALA A 65 3.21 -13.16 -3.92
N ALA A 66 3.44 -12.07 -3.19
CA ALA A 66 4.17 -10.90 -3.67
C ALA A 66 5.59 -11.28 -4.14
N LYS A 67 5.96 -10.80 -5.32
CA LYS A 67 7.25 -11.10 -5.96
C LYS A 67 8.30 -10.09 -5.54
N LEU A 68 9.53 -10.56 -5.40
CA LEU A 68 10.67 -9.71 -5.11
C LEU A 68 11.16 -9.06 -6.41
N THR A 69 11.06 -7.74 -6.49
CA THR A 69 11.37 -6.94 -7.67
C THR A 69 12.53 -5.99 -7.37
N LYS A 70 13.44 -5.79 -8.33
CA LYS A 70 14.54 -4.82 -8.19
C LYS A 70 13.97 -3.40 -8.14
N TRP A 71 14.42 -2.61 -7.17
CA TRP A 71 14.09 -1.20 -7.03
C TRP A 71 15.35 -0.42 -6.69
N GLY A 72 15.89 0.29 -7.69
CA GLY A 72 17.22 0.92 -7.59
C GLY A 72 18.29 -0.11 -7.23
N ALA A 73 18.96 0.11 -6.10
CA ALA A 73 20.00 -0.77 -5.55
C ALA A 73 19.47 -1.88 -4.63
N THR A 74 18.17 -1.90 -4.32
CA THR A 74 17.56 -2.87 -3.40
C THR A 74 16.52 -3.75 -4.11
N LYS A 75 15.89 -4.65 -3.35
CA LYS A 75 14.75 -5.44 -3.78
C LYS A 75 13.57 -5.21 -2.86
N ILE A 76 12.38 -5.03 -3.43
CA ILE A 76 11.12 -4.83 -2.70
C ILE A 76 10.12 -5.91 -3.07
N ARG A 77 9.22 -6.26 -2.15
CA ARG A 77 8.10 -7.16 -2.46
C ARG A 77 6.96 -6.36 -3.07
N VAL A 78 6.52 -6.78 -4.26
CA VAL A 78 5.42 -6.15 -5.00
C VAL A 78 4.35 -7.19 -5.24
N VAL A 79 3.10 -6.84 -4.94
CA VAL A 79 1.94 -7.71 -5.22
C VAL A 79 1.83 -8.00 -6.72
N GLN A 80 1.29 -9.16 -7.07
CA GLN A 80 1.13 -9.49 -8.48
C GLN A 80 0.07 -8.59 -9.11
N PRO A 81 0.19 -8.23 -10.40
CA PRO A 81 -0.80 -7.38 -11.05
C PRO A 81 -2.21 -7.97 -11.03
N ALA A 82 -2.35 -9.30 -11.09
CA ALA A 82 -3.64 -9.98 -10.93
C ALA A 82 -4.29 -9.69 -9.57
N ASP A 83 -3.51 -9.73 -8.48
CA ASP A 83 -3.98 -9.40 -7.13
C ASP A 83 -4.34 -7.90 -7.03
N LEU A 84 -3.54 -7.03 -7.65
CA LEU A 84 -3.83 -5.59 -7.69
C LEU A 84 -5.12 -5.28 -8.46
N ILE A 85 -5.37 -6.00 -9.57
CA ILE A 85 -6.63 -5.92 -10.31
C ILE A 85 -7.79 -6.35 -9.42
N THR A 86 -7.67 -7.45 -8.67
CA THR A 86 -8.72 -7.88 -7.72
C THR A 86 -9.03 -6.81 -6.68
N LEU A 87 -8.01 -6.19 -6.08
CA LEU A 87 -8.20 -5.10 -5.11
C LEU A 87 -8.89 -3.88 -5.74
N LYS A 88 -8.49 -3.51 -6.96
CA LYS A 88 -9.07 -2.39 -7.71
C LYS A 88 -10.51 -2.65 -8.14
N GLN A 89 -10.83 -3.88 -8.53
CA GLN A 89 -12.20 -4.29 -8.86
C GLN A 89 -13.12 -4.24 -7.65
N ALA A 90 -12.62 -4.56 -6.46
CA ALA A 90 -13.42 -4.47 -5.23
C ALA A 90 -13.80 -3.02 -4.89
N ARG A 91 -12.90 -2.04 -5.12
CA ARG A 91 -13.20 -0.61 -4.91
C ARG A 91 -14.00 0.01 -6.06
N ASN A 92 -13.76 -0.44 -7.29
CA ASN A 92 -14.51 -0.10 -8.50
C ASN A 92 -14.66 1.41 -8.80
N SER A 93 -13.65 2.23 -8.50
CA SER A 93 -13.71 3.65 -8.87
C SER A 93 -13.39 3.88 -10.35
N ALA A 94 -13.75 5.04 -10.90
CA ALA A 94 -13.39 5.42 -12.28
C ALA A 94 -11.87 5.36 -12.54
N ALA A 95 -11.07 5.80 -11.56
CA ALA A 95 -9.61 5.70 -11.63
C ALA A 95 -9.13 4.23 -11.62
N ASP A 96 -9.77 3.37 -10.83
CA ASP A 96 -9.44 1.94 -10.83
C ASP A 96 -9.74 1.27 -12.17
N GLN A 97 -10.81 1.66 -12.84
CA GLN A 97 -11.13 1.12 -14.16
C GLN A 97 -10.03 1.42 -15.18
N VAL A 98 -9.52 2.65 -15.20
CA VAL A 98 -8.38 3.03 -16.05
C VAL A 98 -7.13 2.22 -15.69
N ASP A 99 -6.80 2.13 -14.40
CA ASP A 99 -5.63 1.37 -13.93
C ASP A 99 -5.74 -0.13 -14.26
N ILE A 100 -6.93 -0.73 -14.12
CA ILE A 100 -7.17 -2.13 -14.45
C ILE A 100 -6.90 -2.38 -15.94
N GLN A 101 -7.33 -1.47 -16.82
CA GLN A 101 -7.01 -1.61 -18.24
C GLN A 101 -5.51 -1.59 -18.46
N THR A 102 -4.80 -0.62 -17.90
CA THR A 102 -3.32 -0.55 -18.01
C THR A 102 -2.64 -1.82 -17.51
N LEU A 103 -3.04 -2.33 -16.35
CA LEU A 103 -2.47 -3.54 -15.75
C LEU A 103 -2.73 -4.79 -16.59
N LYS A 104 -3.91 -4.91 -17.22
CA LYS A 104 -4.24 -6.04 -18.11
C LYS A 104 -3.40 -6.03 -19.38
N HIS A 105 -3.03 -4.86 -19.91
CA HIS A 105 -2.24 -4.75 -21.13
C HIS A 105 -0.74 -4.92 -20.87
N ALA A 106 -0.24 -4.46 -19.72
CA ALA A 106 1.15 -4.65 -19.30
C ALA A 106 1.52 -6.13 -19.10
N HIS A 107 0.54 -6.98 -18.80
CA HIS A 107 0.72 -8.42 -18.55
C HIS A 107 0.78 -9.30 -19.81
N LYS A 108 0.60 -8.72 -21.01
CA LYS A 108 0.58 -9.43 -22.29
C LYS A 108 1.93 -9.41 -23.04
N LYS A 109 3.01 -8.98 -22.39
CA LYS A 109 4.38 -9.06 -22.90
C LYS A 109 5.22 -9.95 -21.99
#